data_AF-A0A919R1M8-F1
#
_entry.id   AF-A0A919R1M8-F1
#
_cell.length_a   1.000
_cell.length_b   1.000
_cell.length_c   1.000
_cell.angle_alpha   90.00
_cell.angle_beta   90.00
_cell.angle_gamma   90.00
#
_symmetry.space_group_name_H-M   'P 1'
#
loop_
_entity.id
_entity.type
_entity.pdbx_description
1 polymer ?
#
loop_
_entity_poly.entity_id
_entity_poly.type
_entity_poly.pdbx_seq_one_letter_code
_entity_poly.pdbx_strand_id
1 'polypeptide(L)' 'MYGWIWRRLPGGPAARLLTALVLVALAGVVLWYLVFPMLEPHVPVDRVTVGT' A
#
# COMPACT_ATOMS: atom_id res chain seq x y z
N MET A 1 25.81 19.55 1.41
CA MET A 1 25.90 18.21 0.76
C MET A 1 24.61 17.36 0.82
N TYR A 2 23.45 17.88 1.28
CA TYR A 2 22.13 17.24 1.03
C TYR A 2 21.14 18.15 0.28
N GLY A 3 21.49 19.42 0.06
CA GLY A 3 20.58 20.43 -0.46
C GLY A 3 20.13 20.25 -1.91
N TRP A 4 20.89 19.53 -2.75
CA TRP A 4 20.53 19.29 -4.15
C TRP A 4 19.33 18.33 -4.28
N ILE A 5 19.27 17.32 -3.39
CA ILE A 5 18.19 16.35 -3.32
C ILE A 5 16.89 16.96 -2.78
N TRP A 6 16.97 18.01 -1.94
CA TRP A 6 15.81 18.77 -1.45
C TRP A 6 15.27 19.80 -2.45
N ARG A 7 16.06 20.18 -3.47
CA ARG A 7 15.66 21.17 -4.49
C ARG A 7 14.92 20.58 -5.69
N ARG A 8 14.90 19.25 -5.85
CA ARG A 8 14.32 18.57 -7.02
C ARG A 8 12.87 18.12 -6.81
N LEU A 9 12.36 18.15 -5.57
CA LEU A 9 10.95 17.84 -5.32
C LEU A 9 10.13 19.13 -5.26
N PRO A 10 9.01 19.21 -6.01
CA PRO A 10 8.12 20.36 -5.93
C PRO A 10 7.45 20.35 -4.56
N GLY A 11 7.76 21.38 -3.77
CA GLY A 11 7.28 21.55 -2.40
C GLY A 11 8.31 21.13 -1.34
N GLY A 12 8.30 21.85 -0.22
CA GLY A 12 9.26 21.68 0.88
C GLY A 12 9.20 20.31 1.58
N PRO A 13 9.89 20.15 2.72
CA PRO A 13 10.01 18.85 3.39
C PRO A 13 8.67 18.17 3.73
N ALA A 14 7.65 18.97 4.01
CA ALA A 14 6.28 18.50 4.20
C ALA A 14 5.67 17.86 2.94
N ALA A 15 5.91 18.42 1.75
CA ALA A 15 5.38 17.88 0.49
C ALA A 15 6.00 16.52 0.15
N ARG A 16 7.30 16.35 0.48
CA ARG A 16 8.03 15.10 0.34
C ARG A 16 7.48 14.00 1.26
N LEU A 17 7.21 14.36 2.50
CA LEU A 17 6.60 13.47 3.48
C LEU A 17 5.18 13.08 3.05
N LEU A 18 4.40 14.05 2.56
CA LEU A 18 3.07 13.82 2.01
C LEU A 18 3.11 12.89 0.79
N THR A 19 4.04 13.06 -0.15
CA THR A 19 4.14 12.17 -1.31
C THR A 19 4.52 10.75 -0.90
N ALA A 20 5.45 10.59 0.04
CA ALA A 20 5.79 9.27 0.57
C ALA A 20 4.59 8.62 1.29
N LEU A 21 3.88 9.37 2.12
CA LEU A 21 2.65 8.92 2.79
C LEU A 21 1.58 8.49 1.79
N VAL A 22 1.36 9.29 0.74
CA VAL A 22 0.39 8.98 -0.31
C VAL A 22 0.78 7.70 -1.04
N LEU A 23 2.06 7.51 -1.38
CA LEU A 23 2.52 6.27 -2.03
C LEU A 23 2.28 5.04 -1.16
N VAL A 24 2.58 5.11 0.14
CA VAL A 24 2.34 4.02 1.08
C VAL A 24 0.85 3.73 1.22
N ALA A 25 0.03 4.77 1.37
CA ALA A 25 -1.42 4.63 1.46
C ALA A 25 -2.00 4.00 0.19
N LEU A 26 -1.54 4.44 -0.98
CA LEU A 26 -2.00 3.94 -2.27
C LEU A 26 -1.60 2.47 -2.48
N ALA A 27 -0.39 2.08 -2.07
CA ALA A 27 0.03 0.68 -2.04
C ALA A 27 -0.85 -0.17 -1.10
N GLY A 28 -1.18 0.35 0.09
CA GLY A 28 -2.08 -0.32 1.03
C GLY A 28 -3.49 -0.51 0.45
N VAL A 29 -4.04 0.50 -0.23
CA VAL A 29 -5.33 0.43 -0.93
C VAL A 29 -5.29 -0.62 -2.04
N VAL A 30 -4.23 -0.63 -2.85
CA VAL A 30 -4.05 -1.64 -3.90
C VAL A 30 -3.98 -3.05 -3.30
N LEU A 31 -3.23 -3.24 -2.22
CA LEU A 31 -3.15 -4.54 -1.55
C LEU A 31 -4.54 -4.98 -1.05
N TRP A 32 -5.27 -4.08 -0.39
CA TRP A 32 -6.57 -4.39 0.22
C TRP A 32 -7.70 -4.62 -0.81
N TYR A 33 -7.75 -3.84 -1.89
CA TYR A 33 -8.86 -3.88 -2.85
C TYR A 33 -8.56 -4.59 -4.16
N LEU A 34 -7.30 -4.89 -4.46
CA LEU A 34 -6.93 -5.65 -5.67
C LEU A 34 -6.31 -7.00 -5.32
N VAL A 35 -5.34 -7.02 -4.40
CA VAL A 35 -4.62 -8.26 -4.08
C VAL A 35 -5.47 -9.21 -3.25
N PHE A 36 -6.16 -8.73 -2.21
CA PHE A 36 -7.08 -9.58 -1.44
C PHE A 36 -8.20 -10.20 -2.30
N PRO A 37 -8.89 -9.44 -3.18
CA PRO A 37 -9.87 -10.04 -4.08
C PRO A 37 -9.28 -11.02 -5.10
N MET A 38 -8.04 -10.82 -5.55
CA MET A 38 -7.34 -11.82 -6.37
C MET A 38 -6.92 -13.06 -5.56
N LEU A 39 -6.77 -12.94 -4.25
CA LEU A 39 -6.47 -14.06 -3.34
C LEU A 39 -7.72 -14.80 -2.88
N GLU A 40 -8.89 -14.16 -2.87
CA GLU A 40 -10.17 -14.78 -2.51
C GLU A 40 -10.46 -16.10 -3.26
N PRO A 41 -10.19 -16.25 -4.57
CA PRO A 41 -10.29 -17.53 -5.28
C PRO A 41 -9.33 -18.62 -4.77
N HIS A 42 -8.24 -18.23 -4.09
CA HIS A 42 -7.17 -19.12 -3.64
C HIS A 42 -7.17 -19.37 -2.13
N VAL A 43 -7.96 -18.64 -1.36
CA VAL A 43 -8.16 -18.88 0.07
C VAL A 43 -9.38 -19.78 0.23
N PRO A 44 -9.21 -21.08 0.52
CA PRO A 44 -10.32 -21.97 0.82
C PRO A 44 -10.90 -21.61 2.20
N VAL A 45 -11.76 -20.59 2.25
CA VAL A 45 -12.59 -20.24 3.42
C VAL A 45 -13.66 -21.29 3.71
N ASP A 46 -13.91 -22.19 2.76
CA ASP A 46 -14.97 -23.20 2.81
C ASP A 46 -14.62 -24.47 3.59
N ARG A 47 -13.40 -24.61 4.12
CA ARG A 47 -13.10 -25.73 5.05
C ARG A 47 -13.66 -25.42 6.43
N VAL A 48 -14.98 -25.36 6.50
CA VAL A 48 -15.74 -25.58 7.73
C VAL A 48 -15.45 -27.01 8.16
N THR A 49 -14.50 -27.20 9.07
CA THR A 49 -14.31 -28.46 9.80
C THR A 49 -15.47 -28.61 10.78
N VAL A 50 -16.67 -28.87 10.27
CA VAL A 50 -17.81 -29.32 11.09
C VAL A 50 -18.00 -30.80 10.79
N GLY A 51 -17.48 -31.61 11.71
CA GLY A 51 -17.95 -32.95 12.11
C GLY A 51 -18.06 -34.04 11.05
N THR A 52 -17.21 -35.06 11.16
CA THR A 52 -17.62 -36.43 11.53
C THR A 52 -16.46 -37.13 12.22
#